data_AF-A0AB32TEY7-F1
#
_entry.id   AF-A0AB32TEY7-F1
#
_cell.length_a   1.000
_cell.length_b   1.000
_cell.length_c   1.000
_cell.angle_alpha   90.00
_cell.angle_beta   90.00
_cell.angle_gamma   90.00
#
_symmetry.space_group_name_H-M   'P 1'
#
loop_
_entity.id
_entity.type
_entity.pdbx_description
1 polymer ?
#
loop_
_entity_poly.entity_id
_entity_poly.type
_entity_poly.pdbx_seq_one_letter_code
_entity_poly.pdbx_strand_id
1 'polypeptide(L)' 'CCCVAAFKLLESSSQQWLQGLVYLIGNLLGSALAIYKCQSMGLLPTHSSDWLAFIEPPQRLEIMGGGMVM' A
#
# COMPACT_ATOMS: atom_id res chain seq x y z
N CYS A 1 -11.74 19.03 -31.09
CA CYS A 1 -10.76 19.01 -32.19
C CYS A 1 -9.32 18.75 -31.73
N CYS A 2 -8.83 19.40 -30.65
CA CYS A 2 -7.42 19.29 -30.22
C CYS A 2 -6.96 17.86 -29.83
N CYS A 3 -7.82 17.02 -29.26
CA CYS A 3 -7.44 15.68 -28.81
C CYS A 3 -7.01 14.76 -29.98
N VAL A 4 -7.67 14.88 -31.15
CA VAL A 4 -7.34 14.08 -32.34
C VAL A 4 -5.99 14.52 -32.93
N ALA A 5 -5.71 15.83 -32.95
CA ALA A 5 -4.42 16.35 -33.42
C ALA A 5 -3.25 15.87 -32.54
N ALA A 6 -3.43 15.83 -31.21
CA ALA A 6 -2.41 15.32 -30.29
C ALA A 6 -2.12 13.82 -30.53
N PHE A 7 -3.14 12.99 -30.76
CA PHE A 7 -2.95 11.57 -31.06
C PHE A 7 -2.24 11.34 -32.40
N LYS A 8 -2.56 12.16 -33.41
CA LYS A 8 -1.87 12.13 -34.72
C LYS A 8 -0.39 12.51 -34.62
N LEU A 9 -0.04 13.48 -33.77
CA LEU A 9 1.35 13.83 -33.50
C LEU A 9 2.10 12.71 -32.76
N LEU A 10 1.43 12.00 -31.86
CA LEU A 10 1.99 10.86 -31.14
C LEU A 10 2.30 9.68 -32.08
N GLU A 11 1.38 9.34 -32.97
CA GLU A 11 1.52 8.25 -33.94
C GLU A 11 2.66 8.50 -34.95
N SER A 12 2.88 9.77 -35.33
CA SER A 12 3.95 10.15 -36.26
C SER A 12 5.35 10.13 -35.61
N SER A 13 5.44 10.14 -34.28
CA SER A 13 6.72 10.15 -33.59
C SER A 13 7.22 8.73 -33.37
N SER A 14 8.42 8.41 -33.86
CA SER A 14 9.15 7.17 -33.56
C SER A 14 9.36 6.94 -32.04
N GLN A 15 9.06 7.94 -31.21
CA GLN A 15 9.18 7.94 -29.76
C GLN A 15 7.91 7.45 -29.03
N GLN A 16 6.91 6.90 -29.72
CA GLN A 16 5.72 6.28 -29.11
C GLN A 16 6.04 5.32 -27.93
N TRP A 17 7.12 4.54 -28.05
CA TRP A 17 7.64 3.68 -26.98
C TRP A 17 8.03 4.47 -25.72
N LEU A 18 8.75 5.59 -25.89
CA LEU A 18 9.18 6.44 -24.77
C LEU A 18 7.96 7.05 -24.07
N GLN A 19 6.93 7.44 -24.83
CA GLN A 19 5.70 7.96 -24.23
C GLN A 19 4.95 6.89 -23.43
N GLY A 20 4.91 5.65 -23.93
CA GLY A 20 4.38 4.50 -23.18
C GLY A 20 5.16 4.22 -21.90
N LEU A 21 6.50 4.25 -21.96
CA LEU A 21 7.34 4.12 -20.76
C LEU A 21 7.10 5.23 -19.75
N VAL A 22 7.05 6.49 -20.18
CA VAL A 22 6.82 7.63 -19.30
C VAL A 22 5.43 7.53 -18.64
N TYR A 23 4.41 7.10 -19.39
CA TYR A 23 3.09 6.83 -18.84
C TYR A 23 3.13 5.72 -17.80
N LEU A 24 3.80 4.59 -18.10
CA LEU A 24 3.93 3.48 -17.17
C LEU A 24 4.66 3.90 -15.89
N ILE A 25 5.81 4.57 -16.02
CA ILE A 25 6.60 5.08 -14.88
C ILE A 25 5.77 6.08 -14.07
N GLY A 26 5.06 7.01 -14.72
CA GLY A 26 4.20 7.99 -14.04
C GLY A 26 3.09 7.33 -13.21
N ASN A 27 2.42 6.31 -13.76
CA ASN A 27 1.41 5.55 -13.02
C ASN A 27 2.02 4.76 -11.87
N LEU A 28 3.15 4.08 -12.09
CA LEU A 28 3.86 3.33 -11.04
C LEU A 28 4.31 4.24 -9.90
N LEU A 29 4.84 5.43 -10.20
CA LEU A 29 5.20 6.44 -9.19
C LEU A 29 3.97 6.90 -8.41
N GLY A 30 2.84 7.17 -9.09
CA GLY A 30 1.58 7.51 -8.45
C GLY A 30 1.08 6.41 -7.50
N SER A 31 1.09 5.16 -7.96
CA SER A 31 0.74 3.99 -7.13
C SER A 31 1.68 3.82 -5.93
N ALA A 32 2.99 3.97 -6.13
CA ALA A 32 3.98 3.87 -5.06
C ALA A 32 3.78 4.96 -4.00
N LEU A 33 3.52 6.21 -4.42
CA LEU A 33 3.21 7.31 -3.50
C LEU A 33 1.90 7.08 -2.74
N ALA A 34 0.87 6.51 -3.38
CA ALA A 34 -0.38 6.14 -2.73
C ALA A 34 -0.16 5.04 -1.67
N ILE A 35 0.60 4.01 -2.00
CA ILE A 35 0.99 2.94 -1.07
C ILE A 35 1.78 3.52 0.11
N TYR A 36 2.75 4.40 -0.15
CA TYR A 36 3.53 5.07 0.90
C TYR A 36 2.66 5.92 1.84
N LYS A 37 1.63 6.60 1.30
CA LYS A 37 0.63 7.31 2.11
C LYS A 37 -0.19 6.36 2.96
N CYS A 38 -0.68 5.26 2.40
CA CYS A 38 -1.38 4.23 3.16
C CYS A 38 -0.49 3.61 4.25
N GLN A 39 0.81 3.44 3.97
CA GLN A 39 1.78 2.94 4.94
C GLN A 39 1.97 3.94 6.09
N SER A 40 2.06 5.24 5.76
CA SER A 40 2.17 6.31 6.77
C SER A 40 0.92 6.41 7.66
N MET A 41 -0.26 6.00 7.14
CA MET A 41 -1.51 5.91 7.90
C MET A 41 -1.64 4.59 8.69
N GLY A 42 -0.69 3.66 8.58
CA GLY A 42 -0.75 2.35 9.24
C GLY A 42 -1.80 1.41 8.66
N LEU A 43 -2.25 1.64 7.43
CA LEU A 43 -3.30 0.83 6.79
C LEU A 43 -2.75 -0.40 6.05
N LEU A 44 -1.43 -0.46 5.83
CA LEU A 44 -0.81 -1.65 5.27
C LEU A 44 -0.38 -2.61 6.37
N PRO A 45 -0.65 -3.93 6.20
CA PRO A 45 -0.23 -4.98 7.11
C PRO A 45 1.30 -5.17 7.03
N THR A 46 2.06 -4.23 7.57
CA THR A 46 3.53 -4.16 7.49
C THR A 46 4.20 -4.35 8.84
N HIS A 47 3.45 -4.22 9.93
CA HIS A 47 3.97 -4.42 11.27
C HIS A 47 3.58 -5.81 11.77
N SER A 48 4.47 -6.46 12.53
CA SER A 48 4.15 -7.74 13.18
C SER A 48 2.89 -7.67 14.05
N SER A 49 2.51 -6.45 14.50
CA SER A 49 1.25 -6.23 15.22
C SER A 49 0.00 -6.50 14.39
N ASP A 50 0.05 -6.33 13.08
CA ASP A 50 -1.12 -6.54 12.21
C ASP A 50 -1.56 -8.02 12.21
N TRP A 51 -0.64 -8.91 12.57
CA TRP A 51 -0.85 -10.35 12.70
C TRP A 51 -1.20 -10.79 14.13
N LEU A 52 -1.14 -9.90 15.13
CA LEU A 52 -1.52 -10.22 16.52
C LEU A 52 -2.99 -10.65 16.62
N ALA A 53 -3.84 -10.20 15.71
CA ALA A 53 -5.24 -10.63 15.63
C ALA A 53 -5.39 -12.15 15.42
N PHE A 54 -4.36 -12.82 14.91
CA PHE A 54 -4.34 -14.27 14.67
C PHE A 54 -3.53 -15.05 15.71
N ILE A 55 -2.92 -14.38 16.70
CA ILE A 55 -2.18 -15.06 17.76
C ILE A 55 -3.18 -15.50 18.82
N GLU A 56 -3.20 -16.81 19.10
CA GLU A 56 -4.02 -17.37 20.17
C GLU A 56 -3.61 -16.76 21.53
N PRO A 57 -4.58 -16.32 22.35
CA PRO A 57 -4.26 -15.75 23.65
C PRO A 57 -3.56 -16.80 24.52
N PRO A 58 -2.50 -16.43 25.27
CA PRO A 58 -1.80 -17.37 26.13
C PRO A 58 -2.76 -17.94 27.18
N GLN A 59 -2.81 -19.27 27.28
CA GLN A 59 -3.61 -19.94 28.30
C GLN A 59 -3.00 -19.69 29.68
N ARG A 60 -3.84 -19.32 30.65
CA ARG A 60 -3.43 -19.20 32.04
C ARG A 60 -2.98 -20.57 32.56
N LEU A 61 -1.70 -20.69 32.92
CA LEU A 61 -1.13 -21.92 33.51
C LEU A 61 -1.27 -21.95 35.04
N GLU A 62 -1.33 -20.79 35.69
CA GLU A 62 -1.39 -20.70 37.14
C GLU A 62 -2.45 -19.70 37.61
N ILE A 63 -3.18 -20.10 38.65
CA ILE A 63 -4.20 -19.28 39.30
C ILE A 63 -3.71 -19.08 40.73
N MET A 64 -3.23 -17.87 41.04
CA MET A 64 -2.95 -17.46 42.42
C MET A 64 -4.00 -16.45 42.82
N GLY A 65 -4.94 -16.87 43.66
CA GLY A 65 -5.95 -16.03 44.27
C GLY A 65 -5.61 -15.81 45.74
N GLY A 66 -5.28 -14.57 46.10
CA GLY A 66 -5.17 -14.11 47.47
C GLY A 66 -6.04 -12.86 47.63
N GLY A 67 -7.01 -12.93 48.53
CA GLY A 67 -7.94 -11.85 48.89
C GLY A 67 -7.86 -11.57 50.38
N MET A 68 -8.35 -10.40 50.80
CA MET A 68 -8.12 -9.82 52.13
C MET A 68 -8.44 -10.77 53.28
N VAL A 69 -7.50 -10.87 54.21
CA VAL A 69 -7.74 -11.35 55.57
C VAL A 69 -8.37 -10.17 56.32
N MET A 70 -9.62 -10.35 56.76
CA MET A 70 -10.55 -9.40 57.43
C MET A 70 -11.51 -8.64 56.52
#